data_AF-A0A6J1JPE0-F1
#
_entry.id   AF-A0A6J1JPE0-F1
#
_cell.length_a   1.000
_cell.length_b   1.000
_cell.length_c   1.000
_cell.angle_alpha   90.00
_cell.angle_beta   90.00
_cell.angle_gamma   90.00
#
_symmetry.space_group_name_H-M   'P 1'
#
loop_
_entity.id
_entity.type
_entity.pdbx_description
1 polymer ?
#
loop_
_entity_poly.entity_id
_entity_poly.type
_entity_poly.pdbx_seq_one_letter_code
_entity_poly.pdbx_strand_id
1 'polypeptide(L)'
;MIKVEDCVQELLKFVLQSSINGTLDFDLGLSSTFCAGLLKHDPSSNLLPDSTAGVPPYPLYKRLSSALWESICYGSFCPMYKRMLMTNGESSLKQKEEKWLKLIMDKGSEMVEQILETLILELHVDEPFFTQLKDGQKSIEGKYALAKYNRLEPGMLIIFNKCLLFEISDVRRYASIYDMLESENLRSIIPGVESIDEGLQILKFLNEEEEEIADGVLAICISSVPLQPYISLAAIISELSYEGLQGLLGLTHTAGTVPDVLPPPRSALLSSFILPYKPEEILNHASPAVPLPLVASS
;
A
#
# COMPACT_ATOMS: atom_id res chain seq x y z
N MET A 1 8.76 -19.96 -3.71
CA MET A 1 9.53 -18.82 -4.25
C MET A 1 8.63 -17.61 -4.19
N ILE A 2 9.07 -16.56 -3.51
CA ILE A 2 8.30 -15.33 -3.30
C ILE A 2 8.10 -14.65 -4.66
N LYS A 3 6.88 -14.22 -4.96
CA LYS A 3 6.60 -13.44 -6.17
C LYS A 3 6.83 -11.97 -5.87
N VAL A 4 7.84 -11.37 -6.50
CA VAL A 4 8.20 -9.95 -6.30
C VAL A 4 7.04 -9.03 -6.62
N GLU A 5 6.24 -9.34 -7.64
CA GLU A 5 5.02 -8.61 -7.98
C GLU A 5 4.07 -8.48 -6.78
N ASP A 6 3.87 -9.57 -6.02
CA ASP A 6 3.05 -9.55 -4.82
C ASP A 6 3.67 -8.64 -3.73
N CYS A 7 5.01 -8.62 -3.62
CA CYS A 7 5.70 -7.71 -2.71
C CYS A 7 5.50 -6.25 -3.09
N VAL A 8 5.59 -5.90 -4.38
CA VAL A 8 5.34 -4.52 -4.85
C VAL A 8 3.91 -4.08 -4.50
N GLN A 9 2.93 -4.98 -4.67
CA GLN A 9 1.55 -4.68 -4.30
C GLN A 9 1.37 -4.46 -2.80
N GLU A 10 1.87 -5.36 -1.96
CA GLU A 10 1.73 -5.22 -0.50
C GLU A 10 2.54 -4.03 0.04
N LEU A 11 3.74 -3.77 -0.50
CA LEU A 11 4.52 -2.57 -0.19
C LEU A 11 3.77 -1.29 -0.52
N LEU A 12 3.14 -1.20 -1.69
CA LEU A 12 2.36 -0.03 -2.06
C LEU A 12 1.21 0.20 -1.08
N LYS A 13 0.49 -0.87 -0.74
CA LYS A 13 -0.58 -0.82 0.24
C LYS A 13 -0.06 -0.36 1.61
N PHE A 14 1.05 -0.93 2.08
CA PHE A 14 1.70 -0.56 3.34
C PHE A 14 2.14 0.91 3.38
N VAL A 15 2.76 1.42 2.31
CA VAL A 15 3.20 2.81 2.20
C VAL A 15 2.00 3.77 2.25
N LEU A 16 0.94 3.47 1.49
CA LEU A 16 -0.28 4.28 1.49
C LEU A 16 -0.98 4.29 2.85
N GLN A 17 -1.09 3.13 3.50
CA GLN A 17 -1.67 3.00 4.84
C GLN A 17 -0.85 3.75 5.90
N SER A 18 0.47 3.61 5.85
CA SER A 18 1.38 4.30 6.78
C SER A 18 1.32 5.82 6.62
N SER A 19 1.18 6.31 5.37
CA SER A 19 0.96 7.73 5.10
C SER A 19 -0.36 8.24 5.67
N ILE A 20 -1.46 7.49 5.53
CA ILE A 20 -2.77 7.86 6.11
C ILE A 20 -2.69 7.91 7.64
N ASN A 21 -2.00 6.95 8.24
CA ASN A 21 -1.87 6.84 9.70
C ASN A 21 -0.83 7.80 10.28
N GLY A 22 -0.04 8.50 9.46
CA GLY A 22 1.03 9.38 9.90
C GLY A 22 2.20 8.65 10.57
N THR A 23 2.41 7.37 10.24
CA THR A 23 3.48 6.53 10.82
C THR A 23 4.69 6.37 9.89
N LEU A 24 4.68 7.03 8.73
CA LEU A 24 5.75 6.97 7.75
C LEU A 24 6.84 7.99 8.09
N ASP A 25 8.11 7.60 7.99
CA ASP A 25 9.25 8.44 8.41
C ASP A 25 9.54 9.62 7.46
N PHE A 26 8.82 9.71 6.35
CA PHE A 26 8.99 10.73 5.33
C PHE A 26 7.63 11.11 4.72
N ASP A 27 7.57 12.32 4.14
CA ASP A 27 6.37 12.85 3.50
C ASP A 27 6.26 12.38 2.05
N LEU A 28 5.13 11.77 1.69
CA LEU A 28 4.83 11.39 0.31
C LEU A 28 4.41 12.60 -0.56
N GLY A 29 4.11 13.76 0.04
CA GLY A 29 3.54 14.90 -0.68
C GLY A 29 2.11 14.64 -1.18
N LEU A 30 1.46 13.58 -0.69
CA LEU A 30 0.10 13.18 -1.03
C LEU A 30 -0.86 13.43 0.13
N SER A 31 -2.08 13.86 -0.18
CA SER A 31 -3.14 13.99 0.82
C SER A 31 -3.61 12.63 1.32
N SER A 32 -3.97 12.55 2.60
CA SER A 32 -4.54 11.32 3.19
C SER A 32 -5.84 10.89 2.48
N THR A 33 -6.61 11.84 1.96
CA THR A 33 -7.81 11.59 1.15
C THR A 33 -7.49 10.92 -0.18
N PHE A 34 -6.42 11.35 -0.86
CA PHE A 34 -5.94 10.71 -2.09
C PHE A 34 -5.46 9.28 -1.82
N CYS A 35 -4.61 9.10 -0.81
CA CYS A 35 -4.14 7.77 -0.40
C CYS A 35 -5.29 6.83 -0.03
N ALA A 36 -6.27 7.30 0.75
CA ALA A 36 -7.46 6.54 1.11
C ALA A 36 -8.33 6.21 -0.13
N GLY A 37 -8.40 7.14 -1.09
CA GLY A 37 -9.09 6.93 -2.36
C GLY A 37 -8.48 5.82 -3.21
N LEU A 38 -7.14 5.67 -3.21
CA LEU A 38 -6.45 4.57 -3.88
C LEU A 38 -6.75 3.21 -3.25
N LEU A 39 -6.91 3.16 -1.92
CA LEU A 39 -7.21 1.95 -1.15
C LEU A 39 -8.70 1.58 -1.12
N LYS A 40 -9.57 2.49 -1.55
CA LYS A 40 -11.02 2.33 -1.47
C LYS A 40 -11.50 1.08 -2.19
N HIS A 41 -12.31 0.26 -1.52
CA HIS A 41 -12.96 -0.89 -2.15
C HIS A 41 -14.28 -0.48 -2.82
N ASP A 42 -14.58 -1.08 -3.97
CA ASP A 42 -15.89 -0.97 -4.63
C ASP A 42 -16.60 -2.32 -4.58
N PRO A 43 -17.79 -2.41 -3.95
CA PRO A 43 -18.56 -3.66 -3.84
C PRO A 43 -18.97 -4.24 -5.20
N SER A 44 -18.98 -3.43 -6.27
CA SER A 44 -19.33 -3.88 -7.62
C SER A 44 -18.17 -4.50 -8.41
N SER A 45 -16.95 -4.49 -7.87
CA SER A 45 -15.73 -4.93 -8.59
C SER A 45 -15.74 -6.41 -8.98
N ASN A 46 -16.47 -7.27 -8.24
CA ASN A 46 -16.52 -8.71 -8.50
C ASN A 46 -17.56 -9.11 -9.57
N LEU A 47 -18.39 -8.17 -10.03
CA LEU A 47 -19.59 -8.49 -10.82
C LEU A 47 -19.45 -8.20 -12.32
N LEU A 48 -18.36 -7.57 -12.75
CA LEU A 48 -18.19 -7.12 -14.13
C LEU A 48 -16.78 -7.46 -14.64
N PRO A 49 -16.63 -7.91 -15.90
CA PRO A 49 -15.32 -8.15 -16.49
C PRO A 49 -14.50 -6.86 -16.53
N ASP A 50 -13.17 -7.01 -16.50
CA ASP A 50 -12.20 -5.92 -16.68
C ASP A 50 -12.37 -5.28 -18.06
N SER A 51 -13.31 -4.34 -18.15
CA SER A 51 -13.44 -3.47 -19.31
C SER A 51 -12.26 -2.51 -19.30
N THR A 52 -11.45 -2.58 -20.36
CA THR A 52 -10.38 -1.62 -20.68
C THR A 52 -10.92 -0.21 -21.01
N ALA A 53 -12.24 -0.05 -21.11
CA ALA A 53 -12.92 1.22 -21.33
C ALA A 53 -13.74 1.65 -20.09
N GLY A 54 -13.59 2.91 -19.67
CA GLY A 54 -14.35 3.53 -18.58
C GLY A 54 -13.57 3.66 -17.27
N VAL A 55 -14.28 3.65 -16.13
CA VAL A 55 -13.65 3.78 -14.80
C VAL A 55 -12.84 2.52 -14.47
N PRO A 56 -11.57 2.65 -14.03
CA PRO A 56 -10.75 1.53 -13.60
C PRO A 56 -11.40 0.73 -12.45
N PRO A 57 -11.16 -0.59 -12.36
CA PRO A 57 -11.62 -1.39 -11.23
C PRO A 57 -10.95 -0.90 -9.93
N TYR A 58 -11.72 -0.90 -8.84
CA TYR A 58 -11.22 -0.58 -7.51
C TYR A 58 -10.87 -1.86 -6.75
N PRO A 59 -9.92 -1.81 -5.79
CA PRO A 59 -9.17 -0.63 -5.38
C PRO A 59 -8.06 -0.26 -6.37
N LEU A 60 -7.87 1.05 -6.60
CA LEU A 60 -6.96 1.55 -7.64
C LEU A 60 -5.49 1.22 -7.39
N TYR A 61 -5.08 1.04 -6.13
CA TYR A 61 -3.68 0.71 -5.81
C TYR A 61 -3.23 -0.59 -6.49
N LYS A 62 -4.12 -1.57 -6.73
CA LYS A 62 -3.77 -2.82 -7.42
C LYS A 62 -3.35 -2.58 -8.88
N ARG A 63 -4.11 -1.72 -9.57
CA ARG A 63 -3.76 -1.32 -10.93
C ARG A 63 -2.47 -0.50 -10.95
N LEU A 64 -2.31 0.38 -9.97
CA LEU A 64 -1.09 1.16 -9.81
C LEU A 64 0.13 0.27 -9.55
N SER A 65 0.02 -0.75 -8.69
CA SER A 65 1.10 -1.71 -8.45
C SER A 65 1.46 -2.51 -9.70
N SER A 66 0.47 -2.95 -10.48
CA SER A 66 0.75 -3.63 -11.76
C SER A 66 1.46 -2.70 -12.75
N ALA A 67 1.00 -1.45 -12.89
CA ALA A 67 1.65 -0.47 -13.77
C ALA A 67 3.08 -0.13 -13.33
N LEU A 68 3.33 -0.03 -12.02
CA LEU A 68 4.67 0.14 -11.46
C LEU A 68 5.55 -1.08 -11.76
N TRP A 69 5.05 -2.29 -11.51
CA TRP A 69 5.77 -3.53 -11.77
C TRP A 69 6.13 -3.69 -13.26
N GLU A 70 5.19 -3.40 -14.16
CA GLU A 70 5.44 -3.38 -15.61
C GLU A 70 6.50 -2.34 -15.99
N SER A 71 6.45 -1.16 -15.38
CA SER A 71 7.44 -0.09 -15.62
C SER A 71 8.83 -0.53 -15.18
N ILE A 72 8.95 -1.23 -14.05
CA ILE A 72 10.22 -1.78 -13.53
C ILE A 72 10.76 -2.88 -14.45
N CYS A 73 9.90 -3.81 -14.90
CA CYS A 73 10.33 -4.97 -15.68
C CYS A 73 10.63 -4.66 -17.14
N TYR A 74 9.83 -3.80 -17.76
CA TYR A 74 9.84 -3.60 -19.21
C TYR A 74 10.31 -2.21 -19.62
N GLY A 75 10.62 -1.33 -18.67
CA GLY A 75 11.04 0.04 -18.97
C GLY A 75 9.98 0.80 -19.77
N SER A 76 8.70 0.54 -19.49
CA SER A 76 7.58 1.23 -20.12
C SER A 76 6.74 1.91 -19.07
N PHE A 77 6.69 3.24 -19.12
CA PHE A 77 5.63 3.97 -18.44
C PHE A 77 4.31 3.59 -19.12
N CYS A 78 3.29 3.24 -18.33
CA CYS A 78 2.05 2.60 -18.78
C CYS A 78 1.56 3.07 -20.18
N PRO A 79 1.42 2.18 -21.18
CA PRO A 79 1.04 2.54 -22.55
C PRO A 79 -0.48 2.58 -22.79
N MET A 80 -1.32 2.68 -21.75
CA MET A 80 -2.77 2.47 -21.89
C MET A 80 -3.56 3.62 -22.53
N TYR A 81 -2.90 4.55 -23.24
CA TYR A 81 -3.55 5.46 -24.20
C TYR A 81 -2.70 5.64 -25.46
N LYS A 82 -2.37 4.54 -26.13
CA LYS A 82 -2.07 4.58 -27.57
C LYS A 82 -3.36 4.82 -28.40
N ARG A 83 -4.19 5.82 -28.07
CA ARG A 83 -5.31 6.29 -28.92
C ARG A 83 -6.00 7.59 -28.44
N MET A 84 -5.29 8.70 -28.35
CA MET A 84 -5.88 10.00 -28.68
C MET A 84 -4.76 11.00 -28.96
N LEU A 85 -4.27 10.94 -30.19
CA LEU A 85 -3.37 11.96 -30.77
C LEU A 85 -4.11 13.30 -30.77
N MET A 86 -3.88 14.11 -29.74
CA MET A 86 -4.14 15.54 -29.79
C MET A 86 -2.80 16.22 -30.01
N THR A 87 -2.46 16.40 -31.29
CA THR A 87 -1.29 17.13 -31.78
C THR A 87 -1.37 18.58 -31.31
N ASN A 88 -0.65 18.90 -30.23
CA ASN A 88 0.06 20.16 -29.94
C ASN A 88 0.16 20.37 -28.42
N GLY A 89 1.33 20.07 -27.86
CA GLY A 89 1.64 20.17 -26.43
C GLY A 89 2.67 19.13 -25.90
N GLU A 90 3.17 18.27 -26.79
CA GLU A 90 3.78 16.97 -26.45
C GLU A 90 5.20 16.98 -25.85
N SER A 91 5.95 18.09 -25.93
CA SER A 91 7.38 18.07 -25.58
C SER A 91 7.66 18.06 -24.07
N SER A 92 6.86 18.76 -23.27
CA SER A 92 7.06 18.83 -21.81
C SER A 92 6.56 17.59 -21.07
N LEU A 93 5.43 17.01 -21.51
CA LEU A 93 4.87 15.79 -20.92
C LEU A 93 5.76 14.58 -21.19
N LYS A 94 6.22 14.38 -22.44
CA LYS A 94 7.17 13.32 -22.77
C LYS A 94 8.44 13.42 -21.93
N GLN A 95 8.96 14.63 -21.71
CA GLN A 95 10.13 14.83 -20.86
C GLN A 95 9.87 14.48 -19.39
N LYS A 96 8.65 14.71 -18.86
CA LYS A 96 8.27 14.29 -17.50
C LYS A 96 8.15 12.77 -17.40
N GLU A 97 7.48 12.13 -18.36
CA GLU A 97 7.33 10.68 -18.42
C GLU A 97 8.69 9.97 -18.48
N GLU A 98 9.64 10.48 -19.28
CA GLU A 98 11.00 9.95 -19.33
C GLU A 98 11.73 10.08 -17.98
N LYS A 99 11.55 11.20 -17.27
CA LYS A 99 12.12 11.40 -15.93
C LYS A 99 11.52 10.43 -14.91
N TRP A 100 10.20 10.29 -14.91
CA TRP A 100 9.49 9.37 -14.02
C TRP A 100 9.87 7.93 -14.29
N LEU A 101 9.93 7.52 -15.56
CA LEU A 101 10.32 6.19 -15.93
C LEU A 101 11.74 5.87 -15.49
N LYS A 102 12.68 6.80 -15.71
CA LYS A 102 14.05 6.65 -15.24
C LYS A 102 14.08 6.45 -13.72
N LEU A 103 13.35 7.28 -12.97
CA LEU A 103 13.26 7.13 -11.52
C LEU A 103 12.68 5.77 -11.10
N ILE A 104 11.58 5.34 -11.72
CA ILE A 104 10.94 4.05 -11.42
C ILE A 104 11.92 2.91 -11.69
N MET A 105 12.68 2.96 -12.78
CA MET A 105 13.68 1.94 -13.09
C MET A 105 14.84 1.96 -12.10
N ASP A 106 15.40 3.15 -11.81
CA ASP A 106 16.54 3.31 -10.91
C ASP A 106 16.17 2.84 -9.48
N LYS A 107 15.07 3.34 -8.90
CA LYS A 107 14.65 2.97 -7.54
C LYS A 107 13.94 1.62 -7.46
N GLY A 108 13.25 1.23 -8.53
CA GLY A 108 12.56 -0.05 -8.60
C GLY A 108 13.54 -1.21 -8.73
N SER A 109 14.63 -1.06 -9.49
CA SER A 109 15.70 -2.07 -9.52
C SER A 109 16.37 -2.24 -8.15
N GLU A 110 16.72 -1.14 -7.46
CA GLU A 110 17.23 -1.20 -6.07
C GLU A 110 16.28 -2.00 -5.15
N MET A 111 14.97 -1.74 -5.24
CA MET A 111 13.96 -2.45 -4.46
C MET A 111 13.86 -3.93 -4.84
N VAL A 112 13.88 -4.24 -6.14
CA VAL A 112 13.78 -5.62 -6.65
C VAL A 112 15.01 -6.43 -6.31
N GLU A 113 16.22 -5.87 -6.41
CA GLU A 113 17.47 -6.50 -6.02
C GLU A 113 17.45 -6.86 -4.53
N GLN A 114 17.03 -5.92 -3.66
CA GLN A 114 16.87 -6.18 -2.21
C GLN A 114 15.94 -7.37 -1.92
N ILE A 115 14.83 -7.49 -2.66
CA ILE A 115 13.84 -8.55 -2.49
C ILE A 115 14.34 -9.88 -3.10
N LEU A 116 14.94 -9.87 -4.29
CA LEU A 116 15.29 -11.09 -5.04
C LEU A 116 16.59 -11.73 -4.59
N GLU A 117 17.63 -10.94 -4.33
CA GLU A 117 18.97 -11.48 -4.09
C GLU A 117 19.14 -12.04 -2.68
N THR A 118 18.20 -11.73 -1.79
CA THR A 118 18.44 -11.89 -0.35
C THR A 118 17.37 -12.67 0.40
N LEU A 119 16.16 -12.83 -0.15
CA LEU A 119 15.05 -13.42 0.59
C LEU A 119 15.02 -14.94 0.54
N ILE A 120 15.24 -15.54 1.70
CA ILE A 120 15.18 -16.99 1.88
C ILE A 120 13.81 -17.45 2.38
N LEU A 121 13.07 -16.57 3.05
CA LEU A 121 11.80 -16.89 3.68
C LEU A 121 10.91 -15.64 3.84
N GLU A 122 9.62 -15.84 3.59
CA GLU A 122 8.56 -14.90 3.98
C GLU A 122 7.90 -15.41 5.26
N LEU A 123 7.74 -14.52 6.23
CA LEU A 123 6.97 -14.76 7.44
C LEU A 123 5.77 -13.82 7.47
N HIS A 124 4.64 -14.34 7.96
CA HIS A 124 3.46 -13.52 8.24
C HIS A 124 3.33 -13.30 9.74
N VAL A 125 2.92 -12.09 10.11
CA VAL A 125 2.67 -11.69 11.50
C VAL A 125 1.53 -10.68 11.53
N ASP A 126 0.62 -10.83 12.49
CA ASP A 126 -0.52 -9.94 12.65
C ASP A 126 -0.19 -8.70 13.48
N GLU A 127 -1.05 -7.69 13.41
CA GLU A 127 -1.01 -6.56 14.34
C GLU A 127 -1.36 -7.03 15.77
N PRO A 128 -0.73 -6.47 16.82
CA PRO A 128 0.18 -5.32 16.81
C PRO A 128 1.65 -5.66 16.53
N PHE A 129 2.00 -6.94 16.39
CA PHE A 129 3.38 -7.39 16.30
C PHE A 129 4.08 -6.90 15.03
N PHE A 130 3.35 -6.75 13.92
CA PHE A 130 3.91 -6.16 12.70
C PHE A 130 4.40 -4.72 12.92
N THR A 131 3.58 -3.86 13.54
CA THR A 131 4.02 -2.50 13.91
C THR A 131 5.18 -2.53 14.91
N GLN A 132 5.14 -3.44 15.88
CA GLN A 132 6.23 -3.56 16.87
C GLN A 132 7.56 -4.01 16.25
N LEU A 133 7.53 -4.81 15.18
CA LEU A 133 8.73 -5.14 14.40
C LEU A 133 9.29 -3.91 13.71
N LYS A 134 8.42 -3.15 13.03
CA LYS A 134 8.81 -1.91 12.34
C LYS A 134 9.44 -0.90 13.30
N ASP A 135 8.85 -0.74 14.48
CA ASP A 135 9.29 0.21 15.51
C ASP A 135 10.49 -0.31 16.35
N GLY A 136 10.97 -1.52 16.06
CA GLY A 136 12.12 -2.13 16.76
C GLY A 136 11.83 -2.57 18.20
N GLN A 137 10.56 -2.67 18.59
CA GLN A 137 10.15 -3.16 19.91
C GLN A 137 10.21 -4.68 19.99
N LYS A 138 9.88 -5.36 18.89
CA LYS A 138 9.96 -6.81 18.74
C LYS A 138 11.20 -7.17 17.92
N SER A 139 12.01 -8.09 18.44
CA SER A 139 13.29 -8.51 17.83
C SER A 139 13.49 -10.02 17.82
N ILE A 140 12.54 -10.78 18.36
CA ILE A 140 12.55 -12.24 18.34
C ILE A 140 11.20 -12.73 17.86
N GLU A 141 11.21 -13.61 16.86
CA GLU A 141 10.02 -14.33 16.39
C GLU A 141 10.07 -15.78 16.85
N GLY A 142 9.08 -16.18 17.64
CA GLY A 142 8.93 -17.55 18.13
C GLY A 142 8.13 -18.39 17.14
N LYS A 143 8.74 -19.41 16.55
CA LYS A 143 8.08 -20.35 15.62
C LYS A 143 8.31 -21.78 16.05
N TYR A 144 7.37 -22.68 15.73
CA TYR A 144 7.64 -24.11 15.87
C TYR A 144 8.78 -24.55 14.95
N ALA A 145 9.58 -25.52 15.37
CA ALA A 145 10.77 -25.98 14.67
C ALA A 145 10.45 -26.85 13.45
N LEU A 146 9.86 -26.25 12.43
CA LEU A 146 9.46 -26.89 11.18
C LEU A 146 10.60 -27.00 10.16
N ALA A 147 10.49 -27.96 9.24
CA ALA A 147 11.48 -28.21 8.21
C ALA A 147 11.80 -26.99 7.33
N LYS A 148 10.81 -26.10 7.10
CA LYS A 148 10.98 -24.86 6.33
C LYS A 148 11.97 -23.87 6.97
N TYR A 149 12.21 -23.98 8.28
CA TYR A 149 13.13 -23.11 9.02
C TYR A 149 14.53 -23.72 9.20
N ASN A 150 14.76 -24.97 8.80
CA ASN A 150 16.03 -25.68 9.05
C ASN A 150 17.25 -25.05 8.36
N ARG A 151 17.02 -24.23 7.34
CA ARG A 151 18.08 -23.58 6.57
C ARG A 151 18.35 -22.14 7.03
N LEU A 152 17.63 -21.66 8.06
CA LEU A 152 17.84 -20.32 8.59
C LEU A 152 19.16 -20.25 9.33
N GLU A 153 20.00 -19.30 8.94
CA GLU A 153 21.33 -19.06 9.49
C GLU A 153 21.52 -17.56 9.72
N PRO A 154 22.37 -17.15 10.68
CA PRO A 154 22.74 -15.75 10.85
C PRO A 154 23.29 -15.13 9.55
N GLY A 155 22.94 -13.87 9.29
CA GLY A 155 23.31 -13.13 8.07
C GLY A 155 22.31 -13.29 6.91
N MET A 156 21.35 -14.22 7.02
CA MET A 156 20.27 -14.37 6.05
C MET A 156 19.22 -13.27 6.18
N LEU A 157 18.63 -12.83 5.05
CA LEU A 157 17.50 -11.91 5.09
C LEU A 157 16.14 -12.63 4.98
N ILE A 158 15.19 -12.13 5.75
CA ILE A 158 13.79 -12.56 5.75
C ILE A 158 12.87 -11.35 5.61
N ILE A 159 11.67 -11.57 5.06
CA ILE A 159 10.66 -10.53 4.90
C ILE A 159 9.42 -10.84 5.73
N PHE A 160 8.91 -9.84 6.44
CA PHE A 160 7.63 -9.92 7.14
C PHE A 160 6.53 -9.24 6.33
N ASN A 161 5.41 -9.94 6.15
CA ASN A 161 4.21 -9.49 5.43
C ASN A 161 4.55 -8.87 4.05
N LYS A 162 5.60 -9.39 3.39
CA LYS A 162 6.13 -8.87 2.12
C LYS A 162 6.57 -7.39 2.14
N CYS A 163 6.74 -6.79 3.32
CA CYS A 163 6.96 -5.35 3.48
C CYS A 163 8.24 -4.98 4.23
N LEU A 164 8.57 -5.68 5.31
CA LEU A 164 9.69 -5.33 6.19
C LEU A 164 10.81 -6.36 6.07
N LEU A 165 11.99 -5.89 5.72
CA LEU A 165 13.19 -6.69 5.56
C LEU A 165 13.97 -6.73 6.88
N PHE A 166 14.46 -7.90 7.27
CA PHE A 166 15.30 -8.06 8.46
C PHE A 166 16.42 -9.05 8.21
N GLU A 167 17.55 -8.83 8.88
CA GLU A 167 18.66 -9.78 8.94
C GLU A 167 18.52 -10.66 10.16
N ILE A 168 18.65 -11.97 9.98
CA ILE A 168 18.70 -12.94 11.06
C ILE A 168 20.03 -12.74 11.80
N SER A 169 19.95 -12.37 13.07
CA SER A 169 21.12 -12.21 13.93
C SER A 169 21.49 -13.51 14.65
N ASP A 170 20.50 -14.34 14.97
CA ASP A 170 20.69 -15.64 15.62
C ASP A 170 19.46 -16.55 15.46
N VAL A 171 19.66 -17.87 15.56
CA VAL A 171 18.57 -18.87 15.55
C VAL A 171 18.80 -19.87 16.66
N ARG A 172 17.95 -19.84 17.70
CA ARG A 172 18.10 -20.69 18.89
C ARG A 172 16.96 -21.71 18.98
N ARG A 173 17.29 -22.94 19.40
CA ARG A 173 16.36 -24.07 19.53
C ARG A 173 16.04 -24.36 20.98
N TYR A 174 14.77 -24.61 21.25
CA TYR A 174 14.22 -24.92 22.57
C TYR A 174 13.31 -26.15 22.50
N ALA A 175 13.20 -26.88 23.60
CA ALA A 175 12.34 -28.06 23.68
C ALA A 175 10.85 -27.70 23.69
N SER A 176 10.49 -26.55 24.29
CA SER A 176 9.11 -26.06 24.33
C SER A 176 9.04 -24.53 24.25
N ILE A 177 7.84 -23.99 24.01
CA ILE A 177 7.58 -22.54 24.06
C ILE A 177 7.92 -21.99 25.45
N TYR A 178 7.58 -22.74 26.51
CA TYR A 178 7.86 -22.33 27.88
C TYR A 178 9.36 -22.14 28.12
N ASP A 179 10.18 -23.11 27.71
CA ASP A 179 11.65 -23.02 27.85
C ASP A 179 12.23 -21.83 27.09
N MET A 180 11.68 -21.52 25.91
CA MET A 180 12.05 -20.34 25.14
C MET A 180 11.68 -19.06 25.89
N LEU A 181 10.44 -18.94 26.39
CA LEU A 181 9.99 -17.73 27.11
C LEU A 181 10.73 -17.52 28.45
N GLU A 182 11.18 -18.60 29.11
CA GLU A 182 12.04 -18.50 30.31
C GLU A 182 13.47 -18.06 29.98
N SER A 183 14.00 -18.50 28.83
CA SER A 183 15.40 -18.25 28.44
C SER A 183 15.59 -16.91 27.73
N GLU A 184 14.59 -16.49 26.95
CA GLU A 184 14.62 -15.29 26.14
C GLU A 184 14.01 -14.09 26.86
N ASN A 185 14.30 -12.89 26.35
CA ASN A 185 13.63 -11.70 26.84
C ASN A 185 12.17 -11.68 26.35
N LEU A 186 11.20 -11.90 27.26
CA LEU A 186 9.77 -11.90 26.96
C LEU A 186 9.31 -10.67 26.16
N ARG A 187 9.81 -9.47 26.51
CA ARG A 187 9.44 -8.22 25.82
C ARG A 187 9.97 -8.14 24.40
N SER A 188 11.04 -8.87 24.09
CA SER A 188 11.61 -8.95 22.73
C SER A 188 10.81 -9.90 21.83
N ILE A 189 10.07 -10.86 22.42
CA ILE A 189 9.20 -11.80 21.70
C ILE A 189 7.78 -11.24 21.60
N ILE A 190 7.21 -10.78 22.72
CA ILE A 190 5.82 -10.34 22.85
C ILE A 190 5.80 -9.01 23.63
N PRO A 191 6.12 -7.87 22.99
CA PRO A 191 6.15 -6.58 23.67
C PRO A 191 4.80 -6.22 24.28
N GLY A 192 4.83 -5.71 25.52
CA GLY A 192 3.63 -5.32 26.28
C GLY A 192 3.10 -6.39 27.25
N VAL A 193 3.64 -7.61 27.20
CA VAL A 193 3.25 -8.70 28.11
C VAL A 193 4.19 -8.79 29.31
N GLU A 194 3.63 -9.05 30.49
CA GLU A 194 4.37 -9.06 31.76
C GLU A 194 4.58 -10.47 32.35
N SER A 195 3.83 -11.47 31.90
CA SER A 195 3.89 -12.83 32.44
C SER A 195 4.17 -13.90 31.38
N ILE A 196 4.88 -14.96 31.77
CA ILE A 196 5.17 -16.11 30.91
C ILE A 196 3.87 -16.83 30.53
N ASP A 197 2.92 -16.96 31.46
CA ASP A 197 1.65 -17.65 31.22
C ASP A 197 0.81 -16.98 30.12
N GLU A 198 0.72 -15.64 30.16
CA GLU A 198 0.06 -14.86 29.10
C GLU A 198 0.81 -14.97 27.78
N GLY A 199 2.15 -14.85 27.82
CA GLY A 199 2.98 -15.00 26.63
C GLY A 199 2.85 -16.38 25.97
N LEU A 200 2.72 -17.44 26.79
CA LEU A 200 2.50 -18.81 26.32
C LEU A 200 1.16 -18.95 25.59
N GLN A 201 0.09 -18.36 26.14
CA GLN A 201 -1.23 -18.39 25.50
C GLN A 201 -1.22 -17.68 24.15
N ILE A 202 -0.65 -16.48 24.10
CA ILE A 202 -0.54 -15.70 22.87
C ILE A 202 0.28 -16.45 21.81
N LEU A 203 1.46 -16.97 22.19
CA LEU A 203 2.34 -17.60 21.20
C LEU A 203 1.79 -18.92 20.67
N LYS A 204 1.06 -19.68 21.49
CA LYS A 204 0.33 -20.86 21.03
C LYS A 204 -0.77 -20.47 20.03
N PHE A 205 -1.55 -19.45 20.34
CA PHE A 205 -2.59 -18.96 19.44
C PHE A 205 -2.02 -18.51 18.09
N LEU A 206 -0.90 -17.77 18.09
CA LEU A 206 -0.25 -17.30 16.86
C LEU A 206 0.37 -18.41 16.00
N ASN A 207 0.57 -19.61 16.56
CA ASN A 207 1.22 -20.72 15.88
C ASN A 207 0.38 -22.01 15.89
N GLU A 208 -0.93 -21.91 16.11
CA GLU A 208 -1.84 -23.06 16.31
C GLU A 208 -1.76 -24.08 15.17
N GLU A 209 -1.61 -23.62 13.93
CA GLU A 209 -1.54 -24.49 12.74
C GLU A 209 -0.22 -25.28 12.62
N GLU A 210 0.80 -24.96 13.39
CA GLU A 210 2.17 -25.47 13.23
C GLU A 210 2.57 -26.51 14.30
N GLU A 211 1.75 -26.74 15.34
CA GLU A 211 2.11 -27.53 16.53
C GLU A 211 2.25 -29.04 16.26
N GLU A 212 1.34 -29.66 15.50
CA GLU A 212 1.21 -31.12 15.42
C GLU A 212 2.43 -31.87 14.86
N ILE A 213 3.29 -31.18 14.10
CA ILE A 213 4.41 -31.76 13.36
C ILE A 213 5.78 -31.23 13.80
N ALA A 214 5.82 -30.40 14.83
CA ALA A 214 7.01 -29.71 15.27
C ALA A 214 7.89 -30.55 16.20
N ASP A 215 9.22 -30.48 16.01
CA ASP A 215 10.22 -31.08 16.90
C ASP A 215 10.88 -29.99 17.77
N GLY A 216 10.05 -29.29 18.55
CA GLY A 216 10.46 -28.17 19.41
C GLY A 216 10.12 -26.79 18.83
N VAL A 217 10.83 -25.76 19.32
CA VAL A 217 10.57 -24.33 19.02
C VAL A 217 11.86 -23.60 18.67
N LEU A 218 11.74 -22.59 17.82
CA LEU A 218 12.80 -21.69 17.38
C LEU A 218 12.53 -20.27 17.89
N ALA A 219 13.58 -19.65 18.42
CA ALA A 219 13.69 -18.20 18.55
C ALA A 219 14.49 -17.67 17.35
N ILE A 220 13.82 -17.04 16.40
CA ILE A 220 14.45 -16.38 15.25
C ILE A 220 14.72 -14.93 15.67
N CYS A 221 15.99 -14.64 15.95
CA CYS A 221 16.42 -13.31 16.36
C CYS A 221 16.71 -12.48 15.12
N ILE A 222 16.21 -11.25 15.09
CA ILE A 222 16.27 -10.38 13.93
C ILE A 222 16.86 -9.02 14.28
N SER A 223 17.44 -8.38 13.29
CA SER A 223 17.96 -7.03 13.36
C SER A 223 17.50 -6.21 12.17
N SER A 224 17.20 -4.93 12.40
CA SER A 224 16.73 -4.02 11.36
C SER A 224 17.85 -3.76 10.34
N VAL A 225 17.49 -3.77 9.06
CA VAL A 225 18.38 -3.37 7.98
C VAL A 225 18.07 -1.93 7.54
N PRO A 226 19.08 -1.06 7.31
CA PRO A 226 18.85 0.34 6.95
C PRO A 226 18.12 0.53 5.61
N LEU A 227 18.33 -0.38 4.66
CA LEU A 227 17.77 -0.30 3.32
C LEU A 227 16.50 -1.14 3.25
N GLN A 228 15.37 -0.50 3.53
CA GLN A 228 14.05 -1.12 3.45
C GLN A 228 13.41 -0.89 2.08
N PRO A 229 12.71 -1.89 1.51
CA PRO A 229 12.09 -1.77 0.19
C PRO A 229 11.00 -0.70 0.13
N TYR A 230 10.29 -0.45 1.24
CA TYR A 230 9.28 0.60 1.32
C TYR A 230 9.86 2.01 1.17
N ILE A 231 11.15 2.21 1.48
CA ILE A 231 11.83 3.51 1.32
C ILE A 231 11.98 3.83 -0.17
N SER A 232 12.46 2.87 -0.96
CA SER A 232 12.59 3.03 -2.42
C SER A 232 11.25 3.26 -3.09
N LEU A 233 10.22 2.49 -2.71
CA LEU A 233 8.87 2.67 -3.26
C LEU A 233 8.28 4.04 -2.92
N ALA A 234 8.48 4.50 -1.69
CA ALA A 234 8.00 5.81 -1.30
C ALA A 234 8.70 6.96 -2.02
N ALA A 235 10.01 6.84 -2.26
CA ALA A 235 10.74 7.83 -3.06
C ALA A 235 10.16 7.91 -4.48
N ILE A 236 9.80 6.77 -5.08
CA ILE A 236 9.08 6.74 -6.37
C ILE A 236 7.75 7.49 -6.25
N ILE A 237 6.92 7.16 -5.26
CA ILE A 237 5.59 7.75 -5.08
C ILE A 237 5.66 9.26 -4.88
N SER A 238 6.60 9.74 -4.06
CA SER A 238 6.78 11.15 -3.74
C SER A 238 7.13 11.99 -4.98
N GLU A 239 8.09 11.52 -5.76
CA GLU A 239 8.55 12.20 -6.98
C GLU A 239 7.55 12.08 -8.16
N LEU A 240 6.80 10.99 -8.24
CA LEU A 240 5.70 10.89 -9.21
C LEU A 240 4.63 11.94 -8.94
N SER A 241 4.37 12.26 -7.66
CA SER A 241 3.30 13.13 -7.21
C SER A 241 1.92 12.68 -7.73
N TYR A 242 0.89 13.53 -7.62
CA TYR A 242 -0.44 13.23 -8.17
C TYR A 242 -0.38 12.94 -9.67
N GLU A 243 0.33 13.77 -10.44
CA GLU A 243 0.36 13.74 -11.91
C GLU A 243 0.94 12.41 -12.44
N GLY A 244 2.07 11.95 -11.88
CA GLY A 244 2.71 10.71 -12.31
C GLY A 244 1.91 9.46 -11.90
N LEU A 245 1.34 9.45 -10.69
CA LEU A 245 0.52 8.33 -10.22
C LEU A 245 -0.77 8.20 -11.03
N GLN A 246 -1.42 9.33 -11.35
CA GLN A 246 -2.57 9.36 -12.24
C GLN A 246 -2.20 8.96 -13.66
N GLY A 247 -1.04 9.38 -14.16
CA GLY A 247 -0.48 8.92 -15.43
C GLY A 247 -0.33 7.39 -15.50
N LEU A 248 0.22 6.76 -14.46
CA LEU A 248 0.32 5.30 -14.37
C LEU A 248 -1.05 4.60 -14.35
N LEU A 249 -2.05 5.23 -13.73
CA LEU A 249 -3.44 4.76 -13.75
C LEU A 249 -4.12 4.96 -15.12
N GLY A 250 -3.51 5.70 -16.04
CA GLY A 250 -4.08 6.08 -17.33
C GLY A 250 -5.15 7.17 -17.19
N LEU A 251 -5.06 8.02 -16.17
CA LEU A 251 -5.96 9.16 -15.98
C LEU A 251 -5.37 10.38 -16.71
N THR A 252 -6.23 11.12 -17.41
CA THR A 252 -5.82 12.33 -18.14
C THR A 252 -6.32 13.57 -17.44
N HIS A 253 -5.45 14.59 -17.36
CA HIS A 253 -5.86 15.92 -16.93
C HIS A 253 -6.43 16.68 -18.10
N THR A 254 -7.71 17.04 -18.01
CA THR A 254 -8.34 18.00 -18.92
C THR A 254 -8.43 19.36 -18.24
N ALA A 255 -8.51 20.43 -19.00
CA ALA A 255 -8.72 21.77 -18.42
C ALA A 255 -9.95 21.75 -17.48
N GLY A 256 -9.75 22.15 -16.22
CA GLY A 256 -10.79 22.13 -15.18
C GLY A 256 -10.78 20.91 -14.24
N THR A 257 -9.91 19.91 -14.44
CA THR A 257 -9.76 18.81 -13.46
C THR A 257 -8.89 19.24 -12.27
N VAL A 258 -9.29 18.83 -11.07
CA VAL A 258 -8.50 19.03 -9.86
C VAL A 258 -7.41 17.94 -9.79
N PRO A 259 -6.13 18.29 -9.56
CA PRO A 259 -5.01 17.34 -9.61
C PRO A 259 -5.10 16.19 -8.61
N ASP A 260 -5.66 16.39 -7.42
CA ASP A 260 -5.71 15.40 -6.34
C ASP A 260 -7.01 14.59 -6.31
N VAL A 261 -7.82 14.64 -7.37
CA VAL A 261 -9.10 13.94 -7.43
C VAL A 261 -8.97 12.66 -8.23
N LEU A 262 -9.33 11.54 -7.58
CA LEU A 262 -9.48 10.23 -8.22
C LEU A 262 -10.90 10.11 -8.78
N PRO A 263 -11.11 9.28 -9.82
CA PRO A 263 -12.46 9.00 -10.29
C PRO A 263 -13.34 8.45 -9.16
N PRO A 264 -14.68 8.56 -9.26
CA PRO A 264 -15.56 7.82 -8.36
C PRO A 264 -15.59 6.33 -8.74
N PRO A 265 -15.80 5.41 -7.78
CA PRO A 265 -16.07 4.00 -8.07
C PRO A 265 -17.26 3.80 -9.02
N ARG A 266 -17.30 2.65 -9.72
CA ARG A 266 -18.38 2.35 -10.68
C ARG A 266 -19.74 2.30 -10.00
N SER A 267 -19.82 1.72 -8.80
CA SER A 267 -21.06 1.71 -8.02
C SER A 267 -21.58 3.12 -7.72
N ALA A 268 -20.69 4.05 -7.35
CA ALA A 268 -21.07 5.43 -7.08
C ALA A 268 -21.59 6.15 -8.33
N LEU A 269 -20.96 5.90 -9.49
CA LEU A 269 -21.48 6.41 -10.76
C LEU A 269 -22.86 5.84 -11.09
N LEU A 270 -23.03 4.52 -10.99
CA LEU A 270 -24.31 3.87 -11.28
C LEU A 270 -25.43 4.38 -10.36
N SER A 271 -25.15 4.54 -9.07
CA SER A 271 -26.11 5.12 -8.11
C SER A 271 -26.51 6.55 -8.46
N SER A 272 -25.59 7.36 -9.02
CA SER A 272 -25.91 8.73 -9.41
C SER A 272 -26.96 8.82 -10.52
N PHE A 273 -27.07 7.80 -11.38
CA PHE A 273 -28.11 7.72 -12.42
C PHE A 273 -29.47 7.23 -11.90
N ILE A 274 -29.52 6.63 -10.71
CA ILE A 274 -30.74 6.06 -10.12
C ILE A 274 -31.42 7.06 -9.17
N LEU A 275 -30.69 8.05 -8.66
CA LEU A 275 -31.23 9.11 -7.81
C LEU A 275 -32.13 10.05 -8.64
N PRO A 276 -33.45 10.15 -8.34
CA PRO A 276 -34.29 11.15 -8.98
C PRO A 276 -33.80 12.54 -8.58
N TYR A 277 -33.43 13.34 -9.57
CA TYR A 277 -33.12 14.76 -9.38
C TYR A 277 -34.33 15.45 -8.73
N LYS A 278 -34.18 15.92 -7.49
CA LYS A 278 -35.11 16.84 -6.85
C LYS A 278 -34.51 18.25 -6.95
N PRO A 279 -34.91 19.08 -7.93
CA PRO A 279 -34.57 20.49 -7.85
C PRO A 279 -35.22 21.05 -6.58
N GLU A 280 -34.46 21.78 -5.78
CA GLU A 280 -35.06 22.58 -4.71
C GLU A 280 -36.01 23.60 -5.36
N GLU A 281 -37.31 23.43 -5.14
CA GLU A 281 -38.32 24.42 -5.48
C GLU A 281 -38.05 25.68 -4.64
N ILE A 282 -37.29 26.61 -5.19
CA ILE A 282 -37.28 27.99 -4.70
C ILE A 282 -38.67 28.55 -5.01
N LEU A 283 -39.57 28.44 -4.03
CA LEU A 283 -40.87 29.08 -4.03
C LEU A 283 -40.65 30.60 -4.01
N ASN A 284 -40.67 31.23 -5.18
CA ASN A 284 -40.73 32.68 -5.31
C ASN A 284 -42.04 33.17 -4.69
N HIS A 285 -42.00 33.65 -3.45
CA HIS A 285 -43.05 34.50 -2.91
C HIS A 285 -43.06 35.82 -3.71
N ALA A 286 -44.04 35.94 -4.60
CA ALA A 286 -44.39 37.18 -5.26
C ALA A 286 -44.67 38.27 -4.21
N SER A 287 -43.87 39.35 -4.23
CA SER A 287 -44.22 40.60 -3.55
C SER A 287 -45.15 41.40 -4.46
N PRO A 288 -46.22 42.03 -3.94
CA PRO A 288 -47.16 42.80 -4.76
C PRO A 288 -46.52 44.11 -5.23
N ALA A 289 -46.87 44.50 -6.45
CA ALA A 289 -46.37 45.68 -7.15
C ALA A 289 -46.62 47.00 -6.40
N VAL A 290 -45.57 47.83 -6.33
CA VAL A 290 -45.66 49.24 -5.93
C VAL A 290 -45.81 50.09 -7.20
N PRO A 291 -46.79 51.02 -7.30
CA PRO A 291 -46.95 51.86 -8.49
C PRO A 291 -45.87 52.96 -8.57
N LEU A 292 -45.33 53.17 -9.77
CA LEU A 292 -44.40 54.25 -10.13
C LEU A 292 -45.07 55.63 -10.09
N PRO A 293 -44.39 56.70 -9.65
CA PRO A 293 -44.89 58.06 -9.79
C PRO A 293 -44.63 58.62 -11.20
N LEU A 294 -45.64 59.29 -11.75
CA LEU A 294 -45.60 60.06 -12.99
C LEU A 294 -44.60 61.21 -12.89
N VAL A 295 -43.62 61.25 -13.79
CA VAL A 295 -42.79 62.44 -14.04
C VAL A 295 -43.41 63.20 -15.22
N ALA A 296 -43.91 64.39 -14.93
CA ALA A 296 -44.34 65.35 -15.94
C ALA A 296 -43.13 65.86 -16.74
N SER A 297 -43.24 65.89 -18.06
CA SER A 297 -42.37 66.69 -18.92
C SER A 297 -43.21 67.78 -19.58
N SER A 298 -42.60 68.95 -19.68
CA SER A 298 -43.14 70.21 -20.22
C SER A 298 -43.69 70.12 -21.64
#